data_AF-A0A329RK94-F1
#
_entry.id   AF-A0A329RK94-F1
#
_cell.length_a   1.000
_cell.length_b   1.000
_cell.length_c   1.000
_cell.angle_alpha   90.00
_cell.angle_beta   90.00
_cell.angle_gamma   90.00
#
_symmetry.space_group_name_H-M   'P 1'
#
loop_
_entity.id
_entity.type
_entity.pdbx_description
1 polymer ?
#
loop_
_entity_poly.entity_id
_entity_poly.type
_entity_poly.pdbx_seq_one_letter_code
_entity_poly.pdbx_strand_id
1 'polypeptide(L)'
;MNDTSMSDAPKATSTSLEHASFPHLSSIEWEALHRLAAASGDAVIQTLLTAGTETQQRRCAQEFMARELADLRQRLPTPTPTKNKTDIVKLDVLTYSGEGDGRLHLNRWLCEVGIAIEARQLSTKLARTRFLLSKLTGKAKGWTLDTLVADASCFPTMYVMKADLRLAFEPPQDERAQRSAFLSLNPGRMSMLEYIQRARHFISCITTHPVDMVTQLHVV
;
A
#
# COMPACT_ATOMS: atom_id res chain seq x y z
N MET A 1 8.32 -39.12 -81.49
CA MET A 1 8.23 -37.83 -80.79
C MET A 1 7.11 -37.98 -79.77
N ASN A 2 7.31 -38.10 -78.45
CA ASN A 2 8.45 -37.80 -77.59
C ASN A 2 8.47 -38.79 -76.40
N ASP A 3 9.66 -39.26 -76.05
CA ASP A 3 10.06 -39.62 -74.69
C ASP A 3 10.65 -38.35 -74.04
N THR A 4 10.21 -37.95 -72.85
CA THR A 4 10.93 -37.04 -71.92
C THR A 4 10.27 -37.17 -70.54
N SER A 5 10.78 -38.07 -69.70
CA SER A 5 11.79 -37.84 -68.66
C SER A 5 11.27 -37.17 -67.38
N MET A 6 11.26 -38.00 -66.33
CA MET A 6 11.33 -37.66 -64.91
C MET A 6 12.14 -36.39 -64.63
N SER A 7 11.62 -35.57 -63.72
CA SER A 7 12.41 -34.64 -62.91
C SER A 7 11.98 -34.83 -61.46
N ASP A 8 12.75 -35.66 -60.76
CA ASP A 8 12.79 -35.71 -59.30
C ASP A 8 13.32 -34.36 -58.80
N ALA A 9 12.43 -33.55 -58.23
CA ALA A 9 12.82 -32.45 -57.36
C ALA A 9 13.06 -33.02 -55.96
N PRO A 10 14.20 -32.73 -55.30
CA PRO A 10 14.48 -33.28 -53.98
C PRO A 10 13.49 -32.68 -53.00
N LYS A 11 12.57 -33.55 -52.55
CA LYS A 11 11.66 -33.30 -51.44
C LYS A 11 12.53 -32.99 -50.22
N ALA A 12 12.64 -31.71 -49.88
CA ALA A 12 13.39 -31.23 -48.73
C ALA A 12 12.97 -32.07 -47.52
N THR A 13 13.86 -32.97 -47.12
CA THR A 13 13.66 -33.85 -46.00
C THR A 13 13.78 -32.93 -44.80
N SER A 14 12.63 -32.60 -44.19
CA SER A 14 12.58 -32.03 -42.86
C SER A 14 13.10 -33.11 -41.91
N THR A 15 14.43 -33.28 -41.87
CA THR A 15 15.12 -34.07 -40.87
C THR A 15 14.83 -33.41 -39.54
N SER A 16 13.91 -34.00 -38.79
CA SER A 16 13.70 -33.70 -37.38
C SER A 16 15.00 -34.03 -36.67
N LEU A 17 15.87 -33.04 -36.55
CA LEU A 17 17.16 -33.18 -35.91
C LEU A 17 16.88 -33.45 -34.43
N GLU A 18 17.39 -34.56 -33.90
CA GLU A 18 17.19 -34.95 -32.50
C GLU A 18 18.36 -34.49 -31.63
N HIS A 19 18.08 -34.12 -30.38
CA HIS A 19 19.09 -33.69 -29.40
C HIS A 19 20.20 -34.73 -29.18
N ALA A 20 19.89 -36.02 -29.37
CA ALA A 20 20.83 -37.13 -29.25
C ALA A 20 22.04 -37.03 -30.21
N SER A 21 21.90 -36.30 -31.32
CA SER A 21 22.98 -36.09 -32.30
C SER A 21 23.95 -34.96 -31.89
N PHE A 22 23.67 -34.21 -30.83
CA PHE A 22 24.45 -33.03 -30.39
C PHE A 22 24.69 -33.06 -28.87
N PRO A 23 25.53 -33.98 -28.35
CA PRO A 23 25.78 -34.14 -26.92
C PRO A 23 26.49 -32.94 -26.28
N HIS A 24 27.14 -32.09 -27.07
CA HIS A 24 27.74 -30.83 -26.62
C HIS A 24 26.71 -29.73 -26.35
N LEU A 25 25.45 -29.87 -26.76
CA LEU A 25 24.40 -28.92 -26.44
C LEU A 25 23.65 -29.39 -25.20
N SER A 26 23.52 -28.52 -24.19
CA SER A 26 22.65 -28.81 -23.05
C SER A 26 21.18 -28.83 -23.48
N SER A 27 20.30 -29.48 -22.71
CA SER A 27 18.85 -29.49 -22.97
C SER A 27 18.27 -28.07 -23.10
N ILE A 28 18.80 -27.11 -22.34
CA ILE A 28 18.34 -25.72 -22.32
C ILE A 28 18.79 -24.99 -23.60
N GLU A 29 20.02 -25.20 -24.04
CA GLU A 29 20.55 -24.65 -25.29
C GLU A 29 19.82 -25.24 -26.51
N TRP A 30 19.48 -26.53 -26.46
CA TRP A 30 18.71 -27.20 -27.50
C TRP A 30 17.29 -26.65 -27.62
N GLU A 31 16.60 -26.46 -26.50
CA GLU A 31 15.30 -25.78 -26.50
C GLU A 31 15.38 -24.34 -26.99
N ALA A 32 16.46 -23.62 -26.68
CA ALA A 32 16.69 -22.27 -27.17
C ALA A 32 16.83 -22.24 -28.70
N LEU A 33 17.53 -23.22 -29.30
CA LEU A 33 17.62 -23.35 -30.75
C LEU A 33 16.27 -23.69 -31.39
N HIS A 34 15.44 -24.52 -30.77
CA HIS A 34 14.07 -24.75 -31.24
C HIS A 34 13.21 -23.48 -31.23
N ARG A 35 13.30 -22.66 -30.17
CA ARG A 35 12.61 -21.36 -30.10
C ARG A 35 13.17 -20.37 -31.14
N LEU A 36 14.47 -20.38 -31.37
CA LEU A 36 15.09 -19.60 -32.45
C LEU A 36 14.59 -20.09 -33.82
N ALA A 37 14.47 -21.40 -34.03
CA ALA A 37 13.89 -21.98 -35.25
C ALA A 37 12.45 -21.48 -35.48
N ALA A 38 11.64 -21.42 -34.43
CA ALA A 38 10.29 -20.88 -34.50
C ALA A 38 10.25 -19.38 -34.85
N ALA A 39 11.28 -18.61 -34.47
CA ALA A 39 11.35 -17.17 -34.72
C ALA A 39 12.00 -16.80 -36.07
N SER A 40 12.99 -17.56 -36.55
CA SER A 40 13.78 -17.25 -37.76
C SER A 40 13.64 -18.27 -38.89
N GLY A 41 12.93 -19.38 -38.68
CA GLY A 41 12.73 -20.49 -39.62
C GLY A 41 13.76 -21.62 -39.47
N ASP A 42 13.31 -22.85 -39.67
CA ASP A 42 14.10 -24.08 -39.50
C ASP A 42 15.33 -24.15 -40.41
N ALA A 43 15.27 -23.56 -41.61
CA ALA A 43 16.39 -23.55 -42.57
C ALA A 43 17.64 -22.85 -42.01
N VAL A 44 17.46 -21.84 -41.17
CA VAL A 44 18.58 -21.11 -40.53
C VAL A 44 19.25 -21.98 -39.47
N ILE A 45 18.48 -22.78 -38.74
CA ILE A 45 19.01 -23.70 -37.72
C ILE A 45 19.66 -24.91 -38.37
N GLN A 46 19.09 -25.44 -39.44
CA GLN A 46 19.70 -26.55 -40.19
C GLN A 46 21.05 -26.17 -40.79
N THR A 47 21.18 -24.96 -41.35
CA THR A 47 22.48 -24.46 -41.85
C THR A 47 23.47 -24.23 -40.71
N LEU A 48 23.03 -23.70 -39.57
CA LEU A 48 23.87 -23.54 -38.37
C LEU A 48 24.37 -24.88 -37.81
N LEU A 49 23.51 -25.91 -37.79
CA LEU A 49 23.85 -27.23 -37.26
C LEU A 49 24.67 -28.07 -38.24
N THR A 50 24.57 -27.81 -39.55
CA THR A 50 25.32 -28.53 -40.60
C THR A 50 26.67 -27.85 -40.91
N ALA A 51 26.75 -26.52 -40.91
CA ALA A 51 27.95 -25.78 -41.29
C ALA A 51 28.71 -25.15 -40.11
N GLY A 52 28.06 -25.01 -38.94
CA GLY A 52 28.67 -24.43 -37.74
C GLY A 52 29.50 -25.43 -36.96
N THR A 53 30.61 -24.96 -36.38
CA THR A 53 31.40 -25.74 -35.40
C THR A 53 30.63 -25.88 -34.09
N GLU A 54 30.96 -26.88 -33.27
CA GLU A 54 30.31 -27.13 -31.96
C GLU A 54 30.29 -25.87 -31.07
N THR A 55 31.38 -25.10 -31.08
CA THR A 55 31.50 -23.85 -30.32
C THR A 55 30.62 -22.73 -30.87
N GLN A 56 30.44 -22.68 -32.20
CA GLN A 56 29.57 -21.70 -32.85
C GLN A 56 28.09 -22.01 -32.56
N GLN A 57 27.69 -23.28 -32.59
CA GLN A 57 26.34 -23.72 -32.27
C GLN A 57 25.97 -23.33 -30.83
N ARG A 58 26.87 -23.61 -29.86
CA ARG A 58 26.70 -23.23 -28.47
C ARG A 58 26.61 -21.71 -28.28
N ARG A 59 27.50 -20.96 -28.94
CA ARG A 59 27.50 -19.50 -28.90
C ARG A 59 26.18 -18.92 -29.40
N CYS A 60 25.67 -19.40 -30.54
CA CYS A 60 24.40 -18.94 -31.09
C CYS A 60 23.22 -19.22 -30.14
N ALA A 61 23.18 -20.40 -29.51
CA ALA A 61 22.14 -20.71 -28.51
C ALA A 61 22.22 -19.76 -27.31
N GLN A 62 23.42 -19.50 -26.79
CA GLN A 62 23.65 -18.60 -25.65
C GLN A 62 23.33 -17.14 -25.97
N GLU A 63 23.72 -16.66 -27.15
CA GLU A 63 23.37 -15.31 -27.61
C GLU A 63 21.85 -15.14 -27.75
N PHE A 64 21.16 -16.15 -28.26
CA PHE A 64 19.70 -16.13 -28.34
C PHE A 64 19.05 -16.12 -26.95
N MET A 65 19.51 -16.96 -26.02
CA MET A 65 19.03 -16.94 -24.63
C MET A 65 19.27 -15.60 -23.95
N ALA A 66 20.44 -14.97 -24.18
CA ALA A 66 20.76 -13.65 -23.64
C ALA A 66 19.86 -12.56 -24.22
N ARG A 67 19.53 -12.65 -25.52
CA ARG A 67 18.57 -11.75 -26.18
C ARG A 67 17.16 -11.96 -25.66
N GLU A 68 16.68 -13.19 -25.54
CA GLU A 68 15.38 -13.51 -24.94
C GLU A 68 15.29 -12.99 -23.50
N LEU A 69 16.36 -13.14 -22.71
CA LEU A 69 16.41 -12.60 -21.35
C LEU A 69 16.42 -11.05 -21.35
N ALA A 70 17.08 -10.42 -22.31
CA ALA A 70 17.08 -8.97 -22.47
C ALA A 70 15.71 -8.45 -22.94
N ASP A 71 15.08 -9.13 -23.90
CA ASP A 71 13.73 -8.85 -24.40
C ASP A 71 12.70 -9.08 -23.30
N LEU A 72 12.83 -10.14 -22.51
CA LEU A 72 12.02 -10.36 -21.31
C LEU A 72 12.26 -9.26 -20.30
N ARG A 73 13.48 -8.77 -20.08
CA ARG A 73 13.76 -7.61 -19.22
C ARG A 73 13.26 -6.28 -19.78
N GLN A 74 13.03 -6.18 -21.09
CA GLN A 74 12.45 -5.00 -21.75
C GLN A 74 10.91 -5.08 -21.83
N ARG A 75 10.34 -6.29 -21.98
CA ARG A 75 8.89 -6.57 -22.05
C ARG A 75 8.26 -6.80 -20.69
N LEU A 76 8.96 -7.44 -19.76
CA LEU A 76 8.74 -7.15 -18.36
C LEU A 76 9.09 -5.68 -18.24
N PRO A 77 8.18 -4.82 -17.77
CA PRO A 77 8.65 -3.64 -17.10
C PRO A 77 9.75 -4.15 -16.15
N THR A 78 10.89 -3.47 -16.13
CA THR A 78 11.66 -3.30 -14.91
C THR A 78 10.68 -3.38 -13.72
N PRO A 79 11.04 -3.86 -12.52
CA PRO A 79 10.40 -3.29 -11.34
C PRO A 79 10.76 -1.78 -11.36
N THR A 80 10.09 -1.05 -12.25
CA THR A 80 9.64 0.29 -12.05
C THR A 80 9.08 0.17 -10.64
N PRO A 81 9.69 0.84 -9.65
CA PRO A 81 8.94 1.10 -8.44
C PRO A 81 7.66 1.69 -9.00
N THR A 82 6.56 0.97 -8.82
CA THR A 82 5.29 1.33 -9.42
C THR A 82 5.16 2.81 -9.17
N LYS A 83 5.22 3.59 -10.24
CA LYS A 83 4.92 5.02 -10.19
C LYS A 83 3.40 5.15 -10.05
N ASN A 84 2.82 4.38 -9.14
CA ASN A 84 2.09 4.95 -8.02
C ASN A 84 3.03 5.92 -7.31
N LYS A 85 3.40 7.02 -7.97
CA LYS A 85 3.48 8.29 -7.25
C LYS A 85 2.03 8.62 -6.94
N THR A 86 1.45 7.81 -6.06
CA THR A 86 0.47 8.25 -5.13
C THR A 86 1.07 9.54 -4.59
N ASP A 87 0.27 10.61 -4.58
CA ASP A 87 0.62 11.83 -3.87
C ASP A 87 0.74 11.46 -2.38
N ILE A 88 1.81 10.73 -2.03
CA ILE A 88 2.21 10.41 -0.67
C ILE A 88 2.76 11.73 -0.17
N VAL A 89 1.83 12.58 0.23
CA VAL A 89 2.15 13.80 0.94
C VAL A 89 2.69 13.34 2.29
N LYS A 90 3.96 13.61 2.56
CA LYS A 90 4.55 13.43 3.89
C LYS A 90 3.97 14.49 4.81
N LEU A 91 2.69 14.32 5.18
CA LEU A 91 2.01 15.18 6.12
C LEU A 91 2.72 15.03 7.47
N ASP A 92 3.28 16.12 8.00
CA ASP A 92 3.75 16.07 9.37
C ASP A 92 2.54 16.13 10.30
N VAL A 93 2.50 15.16 11.21
CA VAL A 93 1.44 15.07 12.21
C VAL A 93 2.05 15.49 13.52
N LEU A 94 1.42 16.47 14.16
CA LEU A 94 1.83 16.93 15.48
C LEU A 94 1.83 15.75 16.45
N THR A 95 2.79 15.76 17.37
CA THR A 95 2.89 14.73 18.39
C THR A 95 1.88 15.01 19.50
N TYR A 96 1.33 13.95 20.09
CA TYR A 96 0.41 14.06 21.21
C TYR A 96 1.08 13.64 22.51
N SER A 97 1.19 14.57 23.46
CA SER A 97 1.85 14.35 24.75
C SER A 97 0.94 13.77 25.83
N GLY A 98 -0.38 13.99 25.74
CA GLY A 98 -1.34 13.66 26.79
C GLY A 98 -1.35 14.62 27.99
N GLU A 99 -0.56 15.69 27.97
CA GLU A 99 -0.46 16.67 29.06
C GLU A 99 -0.01 18.07 28.55
N GLY A 100 -0.34 19.12 29.31
CA GLY A 100 0.01 20.52 29.02
C GLY A 100 -1.20 21.41 28.70
N ASP A 101 -1.05 22.71 28.99
CA ASP A 101 -2.07 23.76 28.80
C ASP A 101 -2.35 24.05 27.31
N GLY A 102 -1.35 23.83 26.45
CA GLY A 102 -1.47 23.91 24.99
C GLY A 102 -1.79 22.58 24.28
N ARG A 103 -2.29 21.57 24.99
CA ARG A 103 -2.53 20.25 24.39
C ARG A 103 -3.60 20.35 23.30
N LEU A 104 -3.34 19.75 22.14
CA LEU A 104 -4.38 19.55 21.13
C LEU A 104 -5.49 18.70 21.72
N HIS A 105 -6.76 19.06 21.44
CA HIS A 105 -7.88 18.19 21.77
C HIS A 105 -7.66 16.81 21.14
N LEU A 106 -7.78 15.75 21.95
CA LEU A 106 -7.49 14.37 21.53
C LEU A 106 -8.26 14.00 20.24
N ASN A 107 -9.55 14.32 20.17
CA ASN A 107 -10.37 14.06 18.99
C ASN A 107 -9.88 14.80 17.73
N ARG A 108 -9.43 16.06 17.87
CA ARG A 108 -8.83 16.82 16.76
C ARG A 108 -7.55 16.15 16.26
N TRP A 109 -6.67 15.78 17.19
CA TRP A 109 -5.41 15.10 16.86
C TRP A 109 -5.67 13.72 16.20
N LEU A 110 -6.63 12.94 16.70
CA LEU A 110 -7.02 11.66 16.12
C LEU A 110 -7.56 11.78 14.69
N CYS A 111 -8.22 12.89 14.37
CA CYS A 111 -8.65 13.23 13.01
C CYS A 111 -7.45 13.57 12.12
N GLU A 112 -6.51 14.41 12.58
CA GLU A 112 -5.29 14.73 11.84
C GLU A 112 -4.44 13.48 11.54
N VAL A 113 -4.33 12.56 12.50
CA VAL A 113 -3.67 11.26 12.27
C VAL A 113 -4.42 10.43 11.22
N GLY A 114 -5.76 10.44 11.23
CA GLY A 114 -6.58 9.76 10.23
C GLY A 114 -6.31 10.27 8.81
N ILE A 115 -6.33 11.59 8.63
CA ILE A 115 -6.03 12.27 7.36
C ILE A 115 -4.62 11.91 6.89
N ALA A 116 -3.63 11.92 7.79
CA ALA A 116 -2.27 11.57 7.42
C ALA A 116 -2.10 10.09 7.05
N ILE A 117 -2.83 9.18 7.70
CA ILE A 117 -2.84 7.75 7.36
C ILE A 117 -3.40 7.52 5.96
N GLU A 118 -4.50 8.22 5.63
CA GLU A 118 -5.12 8.18 4.31
C GLU A 118 -4.19 8.77 3.25
N ALA A 119 -3.60 9.95 3.49
CA ALA A 119 -2.65 10.59 2.59
C ALA A 119 -1.38 9.75 2.37
N ARG A 120 -0.92 9.02 3.39
CA ARG A 120 0.25 8.12 3.31
C ARG A 120 -0.09 6.74 2.76
N GLN A 121 -1.36 6.44 2.52
CA GLN A 121 -1.86 5.17 2.01
C GLN A 121 -1.36 3.95 2.79
N LEU A 122 -1.32 4.06 4.12
CA LEU A 122 -0.95 2.92 4.97
C LEU A 122 -2.05 1.86 4.86
N SER A 123 -1.78 0.80 4.11
CA SER A 123 -2.74 -0.25 3.77
C SER A 123 -2.90 -1.31 4.87
N THR A 124 -1.82 -1.62 5.60
CA THR A 124 -1.82 -2.65 6.63
C THR A 124 -2.30 -2.13 7.99
N LYS A 125 -3.14 -2.92 8.67
CA LYS A 125 -3.64 -2.61 10.03
C LYS A 125 -2.49 -2.35 11.01
N LEU A 126 -1.41 -3.13 10.92
CA LEU A 126 -0.21 -3.00 11.74
C LEU A 126 0.55 -1.69 11.48
N ALA A 127 0.68 -1.28 10.21
CA ALA A 127 1.37 -0.02 9.87
C ALA A 127 0.60 1.20 10.39
N ARG A 128 -0.74 1.20 10.29
CA ARG A 128 -1.58 2.26 10.87
C ARG A 128 -1.40 2.37 12.38
N THR A 129 -1.39 1.22 13.07
CA THR A 129 -1.25 1.16 14.53
C THR A 129 0.13 1.60 14.98
N ARG A 130 1.20 1.12 14.34
CA ARG A 130 2.58 1.56 14.61
C ARG A 130 2.80 3.03 14.30
N PHE A 131 2.18 3.55 13.23
CA PHE A 131 2.24 4.97 12.91
C PHE A 131 1.57 5.82 14.00
N LEU A 132 0.37 5.46 14.46
CA LEU A 132 -0.30 6.13 15.57
C LEU A 132 0.58 6.13 16.83
N LEU A 133 1.16 4.98 17.18
CA LEU A 133 2.09 4.85 18.31
C LEU A 133 3.32 5.75 18.18
N SER A 134 3.89 5.87 16.97
CA SER A 134 5.06 6.71 16.72
C SER A 134 4.79 8.21 16.93
N LYS A 135 3.52 8.62 16.91
CA LYS A 135 3.09 10.02 17.10
C LYS A 135 2.70 10.34 18.53
N LEU A 136 2.72 9.35 19.44
CA LEU A 136 2.55 9.57 20.87
C LEU A 136 3.88 9.95 21.52
N THR A 137 3.81 10.88 22.46
CA THR A 137 4.94 11.40 23.25
C THR A 137 4.51 11.62 24.69
N GLY A 138 5.44 11.97 25.58
CA GLY A 138 5.14 12.31 26.98
C GLY A 138 4.33 11.23 27.72
N LYS A 139 3.33 11.69 28.48
CA LYS A 139 2.41 10.85 29.25
C LYS A 139 1.63 9.85 28.40
N ALA A 140 1.24 10.22 27.19
CA ALA A 140 0.53 9.32 26.28
C ALA A 140 1.40 8.16 25.80
N LYS A 141 2.69 8.41 25.56
CA LYS A 141 3.66 7.37 25.22
C LYS A 141 3.98 6.47 26.40
N GLY A 142 4.14 7.03 27.60
CA GLY A 142 4.34 6.25 28.83
C GLY A 142 3.19 5.28 29.05
N TRP A 143 1.95 5.79 29.07
CA TRP A 143 0.76 4.97 29.24
C TRP A 143 0.63 3.86 28.17
N THR A 144 0.90 4.15 26.89
CA THR A 144 0.83 3.10 25.86
C THR A 144 1.87 2.01 26.03
N LEU A 145 3.09 2.37 26.45
CA LEU A 145 4.14 1.40 26.73
C LEU A 145 3.80 0.55 27.95
N ASP A 146 3.26 1.15 29.00
CA ASP A 146 2.84 0.43 30.20
C ASP A 146 1.72 -0.59 29.88
N THR A 147 0.74 -0.19 29.05
CA THR A 147 -0.31 -1.10 28.56
C THR A 147 0.26 -2.23 27.69
N LEU A 148 1.26 -1.95 26.84
CA LEU A 148 1.96 -2.95 26.04
C LEU A 148 2.78 -3.94 26.87
N VAL A 149 3.34 -3.49 27.99
CA VAL A 149 4.05 -4.36 28.95
C VAL A 149 3.07 -5.27 29.68
N ALA A 150 1.89 -4.76 30.03
CA ALA A 150 0.84 -5.56 30.66
C ALA A 150 0.24 -6.62 29.71
N ASP A 151 0.04 -6.26 28.43
CA ASP A 151 -0.43 -7.16 27.39
C ASP A 151 0.19 -6.79 26.02
N ALA A 152 1.04 -7.69 25.50
CA ALA A 152 1.69 -7.51 24.21
C ALA A 152 0.70 -7.44 23.03
N SER A 153 -0.53 -7.91 23.21
CA SER A 153 -1.59 -7.97 22.20
C SER A 153 -2.65 -6.87 22.33
N CYS A 154 -2.50 -5.91 23.26
CA CYS A 154 -3.51 -4.90 23.60
C CYS A 154 -3.94 -4.00 22.42
N PHE A 155 -3.10 -3.81 21.41
CA PHE A 155 -3.40 -2.96 20.25
C PHE A 155 -3.38 -3.75 18.93
N PRO A 156 -4.36 -4.65 18.69
CA PRO A 156 -4.41 -5.45 17.47
C PRO A 156 -4.84 -4.62 16.26
N THR A 157 -5.55 -3.52 16.47
CA THR A 157 -6.00 -2.60 15.41
C THR A 157 -6.02 -1.17 15.94
N MET A 158 -5.72 -0.21 15.05
CA MET A 158 -5.79 1.22 15.33
C MET A 158 -7.13 1.65 15.97
N TYR A 159 -8.25 1.03 15.60
CA TYR A 159 -9.57 1.33 16.17
C TYR A 159 -9.60 1.11 17.69
N VAL A 160 -9.10 -0.03 18.17
CA VAL A 160 -9.03 -0.38 19.59
C VAL A 160 -8.12 0.63 20.32
N MET A 161 -6.94 0.88 19.76
CA MET A 161 -6.01 1.87 20.30
C MET A 161 -6.62 3.28 20.39
N LYS A 162 -7.42 3.70 19.40
CA LYS A 162 -8.14 4.99 19.45
C LYS A 162 -9.22 5.02 20.54
N ALA A 163 -9.89 3.89 20.79
CA ALA A 163 -10.90 3.79 21.83
C ALA A 163 -10.24 3.88 23.22
N ASP A 164 -9.16 3.13 23.44
CA ASP A 164 -8.47 3.14 24.74
C ASP A 164 -7.79 4.48 25.03
N LEU A 165 -7.24 5.14 23.99
CA LEU A 165 -6.71 6.49 24.13
C LEU A 165 -7.79 7.50 24.55
N ARG A 166 -9.03 7.36 24.04
CA ARG A 166 -10.15 8.19 24.52
C ARG A 166 -10.46 7.88 25.97
N LEU A 167 -10.54 6.61 26.34
CA LEU A 167 -10.82 6.23 27.71
C LEU A 167 -9.76 6.75 28.71
N ALA A 168 -8.50 6.78 28.31
CA ALA A 168 -7.39 7.21 29.19
C ALA A 168 -7.14 8.73 29.21
N PHE A 169 -7.37 9.43 28.09
CA PHE A 169 -6.97 10.84 27.94
C PHE A 169 -8.10 11.80 27.57
N GLU A 170 -9.28 11.31 27.21
CA GLU A 170 -10.44 12.18 27.15
C GLU A 170 -10.77 12.59 28.58
N PRO A 171 -10.88 13.90 28.86
CA PRO A 171 -11.39 14.33 30.14
C PRO A 171 -12.72 13.61 30.36
N PRO A 172 -13.02 13.14 31.58
CA PRO A 172 -14.38 12.77 31.91
C PRO A 172 -15.25 13.93 31.45
N GLN A 173 -16.13 13.70 30.47
CA GLN A 173 -17.19 14.64 30.14
C GLN A 173 -18.08 14.63 31.37
N ASP A 174 -17.66 15.34 32.41
CA ASP A 174 -18.42 15.44 33.64
C ASP A 174 -19.58 16.34 33.28
N GLU A 175 -20.63 15.67 32.82
CA GLU A 175 -21.89 16.27 32.42
C GLU A 175 -22.40 17.19 33.54
N ARG A 176 -22.10 16.88 34.82
CA ARG A 176 -22.44 17.73 35.96
C ARG A 176 -21.58 18.98 35.99
N ALA A 177 -20.27 18.87 35.79
CA ALA A 177 -19.40 20.04 35.67
C ALA A 177 -19.80 20.94 34.50
N GLN A 178 -20.13 20.38 33.34
CA GLN A 178 -20.56 21.15 32.17
C GLN A 178 -21.94 21.77 32.34
N ARG A 179 -22.89 21.06 32.95
CA ARG A 179 -24.19 21.62 33.34
C ARG A 179 -24.01 22.74 34.36
N SER A 180 -23.14 22.58 35.35
CA SER A 180 -22.86 23.66 36.31
C SER A 180 -22.21 24.88 35.64
N ALA A 181 -21.30 24.68 34.69
CA ALA A 181 -20.65 25.75 33.94
C ALA A 181 -21.64 26.46 33.00
N PHE A 182 -22.56 25.73 32.38
CA PHE A 182 -23.66 26.28 31.59
C PHE A 182 -24.64 27.09 32.44
N LEU A 183 -25.05 26.58 33.60
CA LEU A 183 -25.93 27.30 34.53
C LEU A 183 -25.24 28.54 35.12
N SER A 184 -23.92 28.52 35.21
CA SER A 184 -23.11 29.67 35.64
C SER A 184 -22.85 30.68 34.52
N LEU A 185 -23.30 30.41 33.29
CA LEU A 185 -23.12 31.31 32.14
C LEU A 185 -23.98 32.57 32.34
N ASN A 186 -23.35 33.70 32.62
CA ASN A 186 -24.05 34.95 32.91
C ASN A 186 -24.18 35.82 31.64
N PRO A 187 -25.39 36.02 31.08
CA PRO A 187 -25.59 36.81 29.86
C PRO A 187 -25.16 38.28 30.02
N GLY A 188 -25.19 38.81 31.24
CA GLY A 188 -24.86 40.22 31.51
C GLY A 188 -23.36 40.54 31.52
N ARG A 189 -22.49 39.54 31.42
CA ARG A 189 -21.02 39.73 31.39
C ARG A 189 -20.38 39.48 30.04
N MET A 190 -21.16 39.18 28.99
CA MET A 190 -20.66 38.79 27.67
C MET A 190 -21.48 39.46 26.56
N SER A 191 -20.92 39.54 25.35
CA SER A 191 -21.73 39.89 24.19
C SER A 191 -22.75 38.78 23.87
N MET A 192 -23.87 39.13 23.23
CA MET A 192 -24.91 38.14 22.90
C MET A 192 -24.38 37.02 22.00
N LEU A 193 -23.46 37.32 21.08
CA LEU A 193 -22.83 36.34 20.20
C LEU A 193 -21.94 35.36 20.98
N GLU A 194 -21.12 35.86 21.90
CA GLU A 194 -20.27 35.01 22.75
C GLU A 194 -21.09 34.12 23.68
N TYR A 195 -22.18 34.67 24.23
CA TYR A 195 -23.12 33.90 25.04
C TYR A 195 -23.72 32.74 24.22
N ILE A 196 -24.23 33.03 23.02
CA ILE A 196 -24.83 32.01 22.13
C ILE A 196 -23.80 30.95 21.74
N GLN A 197 -22.57 31.35 21.42
CA GLN A 197 -21.50 30.42 21.06
C GLN A 197 -21.12 29.51 22.24
N ARG A 198 -20.96 30.06 23.45
CA ARG A 198 -20.67 29.27 24.65
C ARG A 198 -21.82 28.35 25.05
N ALA A 199 -23.06 28.85 24.98
CA ALA A 199 -24.24 28.06 25.26
C ALA A 199 -24.33 26.83 24.33
N ARG A 200 -24.15 27.03 23.01
CA ARG A 200 -24.11 25.91 22.05
C ARG A 200 -22.97 24.94 22.32
N HIS A 201 -21.80 25.45 22.69
CA HIS A 201 -20.65 24.59 23.01
C HIS A 201 -20.95 23.68 24.21
N PHE A 202 -21.48 24.23 25.31
CA PHE A 202 -21.84 23.43 26.49
C PHE A 202 -22.94 22.41 26.18
N ILE A 203 -23.98 22.79 25.42
CA ILE A 203 -25.04 21.86 24.99
C ILE A 203 -24.46 20.71 24.16
N SER A 204 -23.52 21.00 23.26
CA SER A 204 -22.83 19.98 22.46
C SER A 204 -21.98 19.03 23.30
N CYS A 205 -21.45 19.47 24.44
CA CYS A 205 -20.65 18.61 25.31
C CYS A 205 -21.53 17.78 26.27
N ILE A 206 -22.70 18.30 26.67
CA ILE A 206 -23.68 17.60 27.51
C ILE A 206 -24.45 16.53 26.73
N THR A 207 -24.77 16.79 25.45
CA THR A 207 -25.62 15.89 24.67
C THR A 207 -24.81 15.03 23.71
N THR A 208 -24.55 13.77 24.07
CA THR A 208 -23.92 12.78 23.19
C THR A 208 -24.85 12.27 22.08
N HIS A 209 -26.14 12.60 22.11
CA HIS A 209 -27.13 12.32 21.06
C HIS A 209 -27.81 13.64 20.69
N PRO A 210 -28.24 13.86 19.43
CA PRO A 210 -28.92 15.09 19.06
C PRO A 210 -30.17 15.25 19.94
N VAL A 211 -30.30 16.39 20.62
CA VAL A 211 -31.55 16.78 21.29
C VAL A 211 -32.62 16.78 20.21
N ASP A 212 -33.57 15.85 20.30
CA ASP A 212 -34.73 15.84 19.41
C ASP A 212 -35.44 17.20 19.54
N MET A 213 -35.89 17.72 18.41
CA MET A 213 -36.36 19.09 18.19
C MET A 213 -37.62 19.45 19.01
N VAL A 214 -38.09 18.53 19.87
CA VAL A 214 -39.32 18.55 20.65
C VAL A 214 -39.19 19.32 21.97
N THR A 215 -37.98 19.60 22.45
CA THR A 215 -37.79 20.35 23.73
C THR A 215 -37.42 21.82 23.56
N GLN A 216 -37.50 22.37 22.35
CA GLN A 216 -37.51 23.83 22.19
C GLN A 216 -38.93 24.35 22.33
N LEU A 217 -39.13 25.17 23.38
CA LEU A 217 -40.26 26.06 23.66
C LEU A 217 -41.42 25.48 24.50
N HIS A 218 -41.16 25.36 25.80
CA HIS A 218 -42.13 25.82 26.80
C HIS A 218 -41.42 26.65 27.87
N VAL A 219 -41.13 27.90 27.52
CA VAL A 219 -40.95 28.98 28.49
C VAL A 219 -42.14 29.89 28.26
N VAL A 220 -43.13 29.76 29.15
CA VAL A 220 -44.21 30.74 29.34
C VAL A 220 -43.63 31.95 30.07
#